data_AF-A0A661JA63-F1
#
_entry.id   AF-A0A661JA63-F1
#
_cell.length_a   1.000
_cell.length_b   1.000
_cell.length_c   1.000
_cell.angle_alpha   90.00
_cell.angle_beta   90.00
_cell.angle_gamma   90.00
#
_symmetry.space_group_name_H-M   'P 1'
#
loop_
_entity.id
_entity.type
_entity.pdbx_description
1 polymer ?
#
loop_
_entity_poly.entity_id
_entity_poly.type
_entity_poly.pdbx_seq_one_letter_code
_entity_poly.pdbx_strand_id
1 'polypeptide(L)'
;MNPKRLILKSPVKEITEKVLFYDFSRRLVFYIIEKSLKNILLNRDREKFPRKLQQDKFCMARTMMYAIDRGLRSGQISRQVWTPFVNSFGNVYLKNLDKIKTFQEKYGFKPPGFVTISPTKNCNLQCIGCYANSFRTSRERLDFEIVTR
;
A
#
# COMPACT_ATOMS: atom_id res chain seq x y z
N MET A 1 6.08 0.97 36.66
CA MET A 1 4.96 0.29 35.95
C MET A 1 4.46 1.20 34.83
N ASN A 2 4.54 0.76 33.57
CA ASN A 2 4.22 1.56 32.39
C ASN A 2 2.74 1.37 32.01
N PRO A 3 1.88 2.40 32.05
CA PRO A 3 0.42 2.27 31.88
C PRO A 3 0.00 2.01 30.42
N LYS A 4 0.92 1.84 29.47
CA LYS A 4 0.64 1.63 28.04
C LYS A 4 0.42 0.16 27.63
N ARG A 5 0.05 -0.73 28.56
CA ARG A 5 -0.23 -2.16 28.27
C ARG A 5 -1.66 -2.60 28.56
N LEU A 6 -2.58 -1.68 28.83
CA LEU A 6 -4.00 -2.00 28.89
C LEU A 6 -4.75 -1.30 27.75
N ILE A 7 -5.64 -2.04 27.10
CA ILE A 7 -6.59 -1.61 26.06
C ILE A 7 -6.04 -1.63 24.62
N LEU A 8 -5.78 -2.84 24.11
CA LEU A 8 -6.00 -3.18 22.70
C LEU A 8 -6.26 -4.69 22.54
N LYS A 9 -7.02 -5.28 23.46
CA LYS A 9 -7.76 -6.52 23.20
C LYS A 9 -9.14 -6.10 22.72
N SER A 10 -9.22 -5.67 21.47
CA SER A 10 -10.44 -5.13 20.86
C SER A 10 -11.14 -6.20 20.03
N PRO A 11 -12.50 -6.25 20.01
CA PRO A 11 -13.32 -7.14 19.17
C PRO A 11 -12.93 -7.16 17.68
N VAL A 12 -12.14 -6.18 17.22
CA VAL A 12 -11.52 -6.12 15.90
C VAL A 12 -10.67 -7.35 15.58
N LYS A 13 -9.94 -7.94 16.55
CA LYS A 13 -9.10 -9.12 16.28
C LYS A 13 -9.96 -10.35 15.95
N GLU A 14 -11.00 -10.60 16.74
CA GLU A 14 -11.94 -11.70 16.52
C GLU A 14 -12.75 -11.53 15.24
N ILE A 15 -13.15 -10.29 14.91
CA ILE A 15 -13.82 -9.97 13.65
C ILE A 15 -12.87 -10.21 12.47
N THR A 16 -11.61 -9.80 12.58
CA THR A 16 -10.60 -9.99 11.53
C THR A 16 -10.35 -11.47 11.27
N GLU A 17 -10.20 -12.27 12.33
CA GLU A 17 -10.05 -13.72 12.22
C GLU A 17 -11.28 -14.35 11.56
N LYS A 18 -12.50 -14.01 12.00
CA LYS A 18 -13.74 -14.53 11.37
C LYS A 18 -13.88 -14.10 9.90
N VAL A 19 -13.51 -12.88 9.55
CA VAL A 19 -13.55 -12.42 8.15
C VAL A 19 -12.56 -13.18 7.28
N LEU A 20 -11.36 -13.47 7.80
CA LEU A 20 -10.33 -14.17 7.04
C LEU A 20 -10.62 -15.68 6.92
N PHE A 21 -11.01 -16.33 8.03
CA PHE A 21 -11.18 -17.78 8.11
C PHE A 21 -12.47 -18.31 7.47
N TYR A 22 -13.52 -17.50 7.35
CA TYR A 22 -14.78 -17.93 6.73
C TYR A 22 -14.92 -17.37 5.30
N ASP A 23 -15.02 -18.27 4.32
CA ASP A 23 -15.12 -17.95 2.89
C ASP A 23 -16.30 -17.04 2.53
N PHE A 24 -17.45 -17.26 3.17
CA PHE A 24 -18.64 -16.44 2.96
C PHE A 24 -18.40 -14.99 3.45
N SER A 25 -17.91 -14.85 4.67
CA SER A 25 -17.59 -13.55 5.29
C SER A 25 -16.58 -12.77 4.46
N ARG A 26 -15.54 -13.45 3.98
CA ARG A 26 -14.50 -12.85 3.15
C ARG A 26 -15.04 -12.32 1.82
N ARG A 27 -15.91 -13.09 1.15
CA ARG A 27 -16.58 -12.66 -0.10
C ARG A 27 -17.45 -11.44 0.12
N LEU A 28 -18.23 -11.39 1.20
CA LEU A 28 -19.08 -10.25 1.53
C LEU A 28 -18.23 -8.99 1.75
N VAL A 29 -17.14 -9.11 2.53
CA VAL A 29 -16.22 -8.00 2.79
C VAL A 29 -15.54 -7.53 1.50
N PHE A 30 -15.07 -8.44 0.63
CA PHE A 30 -14.50 -8.06 -0.66
C PHE A 30 -15.48 -7.35 -1.57
N TYR A 31 -16.74 -7.77 -1.60
CA TYR A 31 -17.77 -7.06 -2.36
C TYR A 31 -17.97 -5.61 -1.87
N ILE A 32 -18.00 -5.42 -0.54
CA ILE A 32 -18.11 -4.09 0.07
C ILE A 32 -16.88 -3.24 -0.26
N ILE A 33 -15.67 -3.81 -0.14
CA ILE A 33 -14.41 -3.12 -0.45
C ILE A 33 -14.36 -2.76 -1.94
N GLU A 34 -14.74 -3.67 -2.85
CA GLU A 34 -14.75 -3.41 -4.29
C GLU A 34 -15.69 -2.26 -4.65
N LYS A 35 -16.91 -2.26 -4.07
CA LYS A 35 -17.87 -1.16 -4.28
C LYS A 35 -17.31 0.17 -3.78
N SER A 36 -16.66 0.18 -2.63
CA SER A 36 -15.98 1.36 -2.08
C SER A 36 -14.83 1.84 -2.99
N LEU A 37 -13.96 0.93 -3.43
CA LEU A 37 -12.85 1.22 -4.34
C LEU A 37 -13.33 1.80 -5.67
N LYS A 38 -14.41 1.24 -6.22
CA LYS A 38 -15.03 1.74 -7.45
C LYS A 38 -15.41 3.21 -7.31
N ASN A 39 -16.05 3.59 -6.20
CA ASN A 39 -16.43 4.97 -5.93
C ASN A 39 -15.20 5.87 -5.74
N ILE A 40 -14.21 5.43 -4.97
CA ILE A 40 -13.01 6.25 -4.65
C ILE A 40 -12.10 6.48 -5.87
N LEU A 41 -12.01 5.49 -6.77
CA LEU A 41 -11.10 5.53 -7.91
C LEU A 41 -11.75 6.06 -9.18
N LEU A 42 -13.02 5.73 -9.44
CA LEU A 42 -13.72 6.11 -10.67
C LEU A 42 -14.50 7.43 -10.58
N ASN A 43 -14.69 8.02 -9.40
CA ASN A 43 -15.39 9.30 -9.26
C ASN A 43 -14.41 10.46 -9.01
N ARG A 44 -13.18 10.33 -9.52
CA ARG A 44 -12.20 11.41 -9.47
C ARG A 44 -12.38 12.37 -10.63
N ASP A 45 -11.99 13.61 -10.39
CA ASP A 45 -11.87 14.68 -11.39
C ASP A 45 -11.17 14.14 -12.65
N ARG A 46 -11.84 14.28 -13.79
CA ARG A 46 -11.40 13.74 -15.08
C ARG A 46 -10.34 14.60 -15.75
N GLU A 47 -10.26 15.90 -15.42
CA GLU A 47 -9.24 16.80 -15.95
C GLU A 47 -7.87 16.45 -15.36
N LYS A 48 -7.84 16.19 -14.04
CA LYS A 48 -6.61 15.81 -13.33
C LYS A 48 -6.25 14.33 -13.48
N PHE A 49 -7.25 13.46 -13.63
CA PHE A 49 -7.05 12.01 -13.73
C PHE A 49 -7.83 11.44 -14.91
N PRO A 50 -7.15 11.15 -16.05
CA PRO A 50 -7.81 10.60 -17.23
C PRO A 50 -8.62 9.33 -16.91
N ARG A 51 -9.76 9.14 -17.59
CA ARG A 51 -10.69 8.04 -17.31
C ARG A 51 -10.02 6.66 -17.38
N LYS A 52 -9.12 6.47 -18.35
CA LYS A 52 -8.41 5.21 -18.54
C LYS A 52 -7.48 4.90 -17.36
N LEU A 53 -6.74 5.88 -16.86
CA LEU A 53 -5.91 5.75 -15.66
C LEU A 53 -6.75 5.34 -14.43
N GLN A 54 -7.94 5.94 -14.26
CA GLN A 54 -8.83 5.59 -13.15
C GLN A 54 -9.31 4.13 -13.25
N GLN A 55 -9.69 3.69 -14.44
CA GLN A 55 -10.11 2.31 -14.72
C GLN A 55 -8.96 1.32 -14.49
N ASP A 56 -7.76 1.64 -14.97
CA ASP A 56 -6.61 0.76 -14.84
C ASP A 56 -6.22 0.61 -13.35
N LYS A 57 -6.22 1.70 -12.57
CA LYS A 57 -6.02 1.65 -11.11
C LYS A 57 -7.07 0.77 -10.40
N PHE A 58 -8.34 0.89 -10.80
CA PHE A 58 -9.41 0.05 -10.25
C PHE A 58 -9.18 -1.44 -10.59
N CYS A 59 -8.86 -1.75 -11.84
CA CYS A 59 -8.55 -3.10 -12.28
C CYS A 59 -7.34 -3.69 -11.55
N MET A 60 -6.27 -2.90 -11.36
CA MET A 60 -5.09 -3.32 -10.59
C MET A 60 -5.45 -3.67 -9.14
N ALA A 61 -6.14 -2.77 -8.44
CA ALA A 61 -6.55 -3.00 -7.06
C ALA A 61 -7.46 -4.23 -6.94
N ARG A 62 -8.44 -4.35 -7.83
CA ARG A 62 -9.34 -5.50 -7.90
C ARG A 62 -8.60 -6.81 -8.12
N THR A 63 -7.69 -6.84 -9.09
CA THR A 63 -6.91 -8.04 -9.42
C THR A 63 -6.02 -8.45 -8.25
N MET A 64 -5.39 -7.48 -7.57
CA MET A 64 -4.60 -7.74 -6.37
C MET A 64 -5.44 -8.36 -5.24
N MET A 65 -6.65 -7.85 -4.99
CA MET A 65 -7.55 -8.44 -3.99
C MET A 65 -7.92 -9.89 -4.32
N TYR A 66 -8.28 -10.19 -5.58
CA TYR A 66 -8.59 -11.56 -5.99
C TYR A 66 -7.37 -12.48 -5.97
N ALA A 67 -6.17 -11.97 -6.27
CA ALA A 67 -4.94 -12.74 -6.15
C ALA A 67 -4.68 -13.12 -4.68
N ILE A 68 -4.90 -12.19 -3.74
CA ILE A 68 -4.82 -12.46 -2.30
C ILE A 68 -5.90 -13.49 -1.90
N ASP A 69 -7.18 -13.32 -2.26
CA ASP A 69 -8.25 -14.30 -1.94
C ASP A 69 -7.86 -15.71 -2.41
N ARG A 70 -7.38 -15.81 -3.65
CA ARG A 70 -6.96 -17.07 -4.24
C ARG A 70 -5.77 -17.67 -3.52
N GLY A 71 -4.75 -16.88 -3.18
CA GLY A 71 -3.58 -17.34 -2.42
C GLY A 71 -3.92 -17.82 -1.00
N LEU A 72 -4.90 -17.18 -0.35
CA LEU A 72 -5.43 -17.63 0.93
C LEU A 72 -6.20 -18.96 0.77
N ARG A 73 -7.05 -19.09 -0.25
CA ARG A 73 -7.86 -20.30 -0.50
C ARG A 73 -7.06 -21.51 -0.95
N SER A 74 -6.08 -21.31 -1.83
CA SER A 74 -5.23 -22.37 -2.37
C SER A 74 -4.21 -22.89 -1.36
N GLY A 75 -4.07 -22.25 -0.20
CA GLY A 75 -3.06 -22.57 0.79
C GLY A 75 -1.65 -22.09 0.43
N GLN A 76 -1.48 -21.36 -0.67
CA GLN A 76 -0.20 -20.73 -1.03
C GLN A 76 0.27 -19.73 0.05
N ILE A 77 -0.67 -19.15 0.80
CA ILE A 77 -0.40 -18.32 1.97
C ILE A 77 -0.77 -19.11 3.23
N SER A 78 0.22 -19.47 4.04
CA SER A 78 0.02 -20.18 5.31
C SER A 78 -0.95 -19.42 6.23
N ARG A 79 -1.88 -20.15 6.86
CA ARG A 79 -2.89 -19.60 7.79
C ARG A 79 -2.29 -18.80 8.94
N GLN A 80 -1.10 -19.17 9.39
CA GLN A 80 -0.39 -18.49 10.47
C GLN A 80 -0.01 -17.04 10.11
N VAL A 81 0.09 -16.74 8.82
CA VAL A 81 0.52 -15.42 8.30
C VAL A 81 -0.66 -14.46 8.10
N TRP A 82 -1.90 -14.96 8.10
CA TRP A 82 -3.07 -14.16 7.74
C TRP A 82 -3.30 -12.98 8.69
N THR A 83 -3.32 -13.24 10.00
CA THR A 83 -3.51 -12.19 11.02
C THR A 83 -2.34 -11.21 11.07
N PRO A 84 -1.05 -11.64 11.10
CA PRO A 84 0.10 -10.74 11.01
C PRO A 84 0.10 -9.87 9.74
N PHE A 85 -0.31 -10.42 8.60
CA PHE A 85 -0.39 -9.71 7.33
C PHE A 85 -1.41 -8.57 7.39
N VAL A 86 -2.63 -8.85 7.85
CA VAL A 86 -3.68 -7.83 7.96
C VAL A 86 -3.31 -6.77 9.00
N ASN A 87 -2.73 -7.17 10.13
CA ASN A 87 -2.25 -6.23 11.14
C ASN A 87 -1.15 -5.31 10.61
N SER A 88 -0.21 -5.86 9.84
CA SER A 88 0.85 -5.07 9.19
C SER A 88 0.27 -4.04 8.23
N PHE A 89 -0.69 -4.45 7.39
CA PHE A 89 -1.41 -3.53 6.50
C PHE A 89 -2.13 -2.43 7.29
N GLY A 90 -2.91 -2.79 8.33
CA GLY A 90 -3.60 -1.81 9.17
C GLY A 90 -2.62 -0.81 9.81
N ASN A 91 -1.49 -1.28 10.32
CA ASN A 91 -0.48 -0.43 10.94
C ASN A 91 0.17 0.55 9.94
N VAL A 92 0.40 0.13 8.70
CA VAL A 92 0.99 1.01 7.67
C VAL A 92 0.00 2.11 7.26
N TYR A 93 -1.28 1.75 7.03
CA TYR A 93 -2.25 2.67 6.45
C TYR A 93 -3.04 3.49 7.48
N LEU A 94 -3.18 3.04 8.74
CA LEU A 94 -4.05 3.68 9.74
C LEU A 94 -3.30 4.36 10.90
N LYS A 95 -2.02 4.04 11.15
CA LYS A 95 -1.33 4.47 12.38
C LYS A 95 -0.99 5.97 12.43
N ASN A 96 -0.93 6.65 11.30
CA ASN A 96 -0.44 8.03 11.21
C ASN A 96 -1.47 9.00 10.61
N LEU A 97 -2.77 8.75 10.80
CA LEU A 97 -3.82 9.60 10.23
C LEU A 97 -3.70 11.07 10.68
N ASP A 98 -3.36 11.32 11.94
CA ASP A 98 -3.17 12.69 12.44
C ASP A 98 -2.01 13.39 11.74
N LYS A 99 -0.87 12.70 11.57
CA LYS A 99 0.30 13.26 10.84
C LYS A 99 -0.02 13.54 9.38
N ILE A 100 -0.80 12.67 8.74
CA ILE A 100 -1.29 12.88 7.38
C ILE A 100 -2.15 14.14 7.32
N LYS A 101 -3.05 14.32 8.30
CA LYS A 101 -3.93 15.48 8.39
C LYS A 101 -3.12 16.77 8.58
N THR A 102 -2.21 16.80 9.55
CA THR A 102 -1.33 17.97 9.80
C THR A 102 -0.46 18.30 8.58
N PHE A 103 0.10 17.30 7.89
CA PHE A 103 0.85 17.53 6.65
C PHE A 103 -0.05 18.12 5.56
N GLN A 104 -1.27 17.60 5.39
CA GLN A 104 -2.22 18.11 4.40
C GLN A 104 -2.68 19.53 4.71
N GLU A 105 -2.92 19.86 5.98
CA GLU A 105 -3.24 21.23 6.42
C GLU A 105 -2.09 22.19 6.12
N LYS A 106 -0.84 21.75 6.34
CA LYS A 106 0.36 22.58 6.10
C LYS A 106 0.68 22.79 4.62
N TYR A 107 0.56 21.74 3.79
CA TYR A 107 1.06 21.76 2.42
C TYR A 107 -0.05 21.74 1.35
N GLY A 108 -1.32 21.61 1.73
CA GLY A 108 -2.45 21.58 0.81
C GLY A 108 -2.66 20.25 0.06
N PHE A 109 -1.80 19.24 0.29
CA PHE A 109 -1.92 17.91 -0.30
C PHE A 109 -1.46 16.81 0.67
N LYS A 110 -1.91 15.57 0.45
CA LYS A 110 -1.54 14.42 1.29
C LYS A 110 -0.06 14.05 1.10
N PRO A 111 0.65 13.63 2.17
CA PRO A 111 2.03 13.17 2.02
C PRO A 111 2.09 11.93 1.11
N PRO A 112 3.19 11.74 0.37
CA PRO A 112 3.39 10.53 -0.42
C PRO A 112 3.45 9.30 0.51
N GLY A 113 2.70 8.25 0.19
CA GLY A 113 2.71 7.01 0.97
C GLY A 113 4.01 6.19 0.80
N PHE A 114 4.75 6.43 -0.27
CA PHE A 114 6.02 5.80 -0.58
C PHE A 114 6.84 6.75 -1.44
N VAL A 115 8.15 6.82 -1.17
CA VAL A 115 9.11 7.61 -1.95
C VAL A 115 10.26 6.69 -2.32
N THR A 116 10.53 6.56 -3.61
CA THR A 116 11.73 5.90 -4.12
C THR A 116 12.80 6.96 -4.33
N ILE A 117 13.94 6.79 -3.69
CA ILE A 117 15.12 7.65 -3.88
C ILE A 117 16.15 6.81 -4.62
N SER A 118 16.64 7.30 -5.76
CA SER A 118 17.78 6.71 -6.48
C SER A 118 19.01 7.56 -6.14
N PRO A 119 19.85 7.17 -5.16
CA PRO A 119 20.92 8.04 -4.69
C PRO A 119 22.01 8.27 -5.73
N THR A 120 22.14 7.38 -6.71
CA THR A 120 23.12 7.49 -7.79
C THR A 120 22.53 6.96 -9.08
N LYS A 121 23.00 7.52 -10.20
CA LYS A 121 22.77 7.02 -11.55
C LYS A 121 23.96 6.20 -12.07
N ASN A 122 25.06 6.11 -11.31
CA ASN A 122 26.21 5.30 -11.68
C ASN A 122 25.84 3.81 -11.64
N CYS A 123 25.95 3.15 -12.79
CA CYS A 123 25.72 1.72 -12.93
C CYS A 123 26.83 1.11 -13.78
N ASN A 124 27.35 -0.05 -13.40
CA ASN A 124 28.40 -0.75 -14.14
C ASN A 124 27.87 -1.51 -15.38
N LEU A 125 26.57 -1.45 -15.65
CA LEU A 125 25.91 -2.11 -16.79
C LEU A 125 25.43 -1.08 -17.82
N GLN A 126 25.08 -1.56 -19.01
CA GLN A 126 24.51 -0.77 -20.10
C GLN A 126 23.33 -1.52 -20.74
N CYS A 127 22.28 -1.73 -19.94
CA CYS A 127 21.12 -2.51 -20.35
C CYS A 127 20.37 -1.80 -21.50
N ILE A 128 20.02 -2.56 -22.54
CA ILE A 128 19.12 -2.10 -23.59
C ILE A 128 17.77 -1.74 -22.96
N GLY A 129 17.29 -0.52 -23.19
CA GLY A 129 16.02 -0.05 -22.64
C GLY A 129 16.06 0.39 -21.18
N CYS A 130 17.23 0.73 -20.63
CA CYS A 130 17.32 1.28 -19.28
C CYS A 130 16.47 2.57 -19.14
N TYR A 131 15.35 2.50 -18.41
CA TYR A 131 14.47 3.66 -18.20
C TYR A 131 15.19 4.83 -17.50
N ALA A 132 16.20 4.52 -16.67
CA ALA A 132 16.97 5.50 -15.92
C ALA A 132 18.17 6.07 -16.70
N ASN A 133 18.47 5.51 -17.89
CA ASN A 133 19.65 5.84 -18.68
C ASN A 133 20.94 5.87 -17.82
N SER A 134 21.09 4.88 -16.96
CA SER A 134 22.21 4.77 -16.01
C SER A 134 23.40 4.09 -16.68
N PHE A 135 24.61 4.61 -16.44
CA PHE A 135 25.85 4.05 -16.98
C PHE A 135 27.06 4.46 -16.12
N ARG A 136 28.21 3.84 -16.37
CA ARG A 136 29.38 3.92 -15.49
C ARG A 136 29.96 5.32 -15.33
N THR A 137 29.82 6.16 -16.35
CA THR A 137 30.30 7.55 -16.37
C THR A 137 29.26 8.57 -15.92
N SER A 138 28.04 8.14 -15.54
CA SER A 138 27.06 9.03 -14.92
C SER A 138 27.61 9.57 -13.59
N ARG A 139 27.55 10.89 -13.42
CA ARG A 139 28.08 11.60 -12.24
C ARG A 139 26.98 12.11 -11.32
N GLU A 140 25.73 12.05 -11.76
CA GLU A 140 24.55 12.46 -11.01
C GLU A 140 24.37 11.53 -9.81
N ARG A 141 24.62 12.08 -8.62
CA ARG A 141 24.48 11.39 -7.34
C ARG A 141 24.12 12.39 -6.24
N LEU A 142 23.42 11.92 -5.23
CA LEU A 142 23.29 12.59 -3.95
C LEU A 142 24.51 12.23 -3.09
N ASP A 143 24.93 13.16 -2.24
CA ASP A 143 25.97 12.85 -1.26
C ASP A 143 25.45 11.86 -0.23
N PHE A 144 26.35 10.98 0.23
CA PHE A 144 26.00 9.90 1.14
C PHE A 144 25.33 10.42 2.42
N GLU A 145 25.82 11.53 2.96
CA GLU A 145 25.29 12.18 4.17
C GLU A 145 23.84 12.65 4.01
N ILE A 146 23.36 12.90 2.79
CA ILE A 146 21.96 13.30 2.55
C ILE A 146 21.00 12.12 2.68
N VAL A 147 21.45 10.91 2.36
CA VAL A 147 20.61 9.71 2.25
C VAL A 147 20.88 8.67 3.33
N THR A 148 21.89 8.89 4.17
CA THR A 148 22.18 8.04 5.34
C THR A 148 21.07 8.17 6.39
N ARG A 149 20.85 7.10 7.17
CA ARG A 149 19.70 6.94 8.09
C ARG A 149 20.05 7.22 9.54
#